data_AF-A0A6N9DHF5-F1
#
_entry.id   AF-A0A6N9DHF5-F1
#
_cell.length_a   1.000
_cell.length_b   1.000
_cell.length_c   1.000
_cell.angle_alpha   90.00
_cell.angle_beta   90.00
_cell.angle_gamma   90.00
#
_symmetry.space_group_name_H-M   'P 1'
#
loop_
_entity.id
_entity.type
_entity.pdbx_description
1 polymer ?
#
loop_
_entity_poly.entity_id
_entity_poly.type
_entity_poly.pdbx_seq_one_letter_code
_entity_poly.pdbx_strand_id
1 'polypeptide(L)'
;MADEYVLMDILYKYEPEKVPRIFDWPEPERVIDDPPRPELYNIADDPLEEHDLWHEHPQRGAKLLNDLENWFDEVERERRTIPDDERIGV
;
A
#
# COMPACT_ATOMS: atom_id res chain seq x y z
N MET A 1 -4.36 -21.43 9.51
CA MET A 1 -4.70 -20.49 8.43
C MET A 1 -3.46 -19.64 8.09
N ALA A 2 -3.11 -18.59 8.84
CA ALA A 2 -1.94 -17.74 8.51
C ALA A 2 -0.60 -18.50 8.42
N ASP A 3 -0.30 -19.38 9.39
CA ASP A 3 0.94 -20.16 9.40
C ASP A 3 1.06 -21.13 8.21
N GLU A 4 -0.08 -21.61 7.69
CA GLU A 4 -0.14 -22.52 6.55
C GLU A 4 0.19 -21.81 5.23
N TYR A 5 -0.29 -20.57 5.06
CA TYR A 5 0.09 -19.71 3.93
C TYR A 5 1.58 -19.37 3.94
N VAL A 6 2.13 -19.02 5.11
CA VAL A 6 3.56 -18.68 5.23
C VAL A 6 4.44 -19.88 4.88
N LEU A 7 4.12 -21.07 5.40
CA LEU A 7 4.86 -22.29 5.06
C LEU A 7 4.77 -22.62 3.58
N MET A 8 3.60 -22.39 2.96
CA MET A 8 3.40 -22.68 1.56
C MET A 8 4.08 -21.66 0.63
N ASP A 9 4.12 -20.39 1.00
CA ASP A 9 4.90 -19.35 0.31
C ASP A 9 6.39 -19.68 0.31
N ILE A 10 6.92 -20.13 1.46
CA ILE A 10 8.30 -20.62 1.57
C ILE A 10 8.52 -21.82 0.63
N LEU A 11 7.59 -22.78 0.59
CA LEU A 11 7.71 -23.96 -0.27
C LEU A 11 7.68 -23.59 -1.77
N TYR A 12 6.77 -22.72 -2.19
CA TYR A 12 6.72 -22.20 -3.56
C TYR A 12 8.01 -21.49 -3.96
N LYS A 13 8.59 -20.70 -3.04
CA LYS A 13 9.77 -19.89 -3.32
C LYS A 13 11.06 -20.72 -3.41
N TYR A 14 11.21 -21.75 -2.57
CA TYR A 14 12.48 -22.48 -2.44
C TYR A 14 12.45 -23.91 -2.97
N GLU A 15 11.27 -24.54 -3.12
CA GLU A 15 11.11 -25.92 -3.60
C GLU A 15 9.87 -26.05 -4.54
N PRO A 16 9.78 -25.26 -5.61
CA PRO A 16 8.59 -25.18 -6.45
C PRO A 16 8.19 -26.51 -7.09
N GLU A 17 9.15 -27.41 -7.35
CA GLU A 17 8.90 -28.75 -7.88
C GLU A 17 8.07 -29.64 -6.94
N LYS A 18 8.03 -29.31 -5.65
CA LYS A 18 7.20 -30.02 -4.66
C LYS A 18 5.76 -29.53 -4.64
N VAL A 19 5.42 -28.50 -5.40
CA VAL A 19 4.08 -27.93 -5.50
C VAL A 19 3.54 -28.10 -6.93
N PRO A 20 3.14 -29.32 -7.33
CA PRO A 20 2.79 -29.64 -8.71
C PRO A 20 1.40 -29.13 -9.14
N ARG A 21 0.65 -28.50 -8.23
CA ARG A 21 -0.67 -27.93 -8.53
C ARG A 21 -0.77 -26.50 -8.02
N ILE A 22 -1.58 -25.71 -8.71
CA ILE A 22 -2.05 -24.43 -8.21
C ILE A 22 -3.05 -24.70 -7.08
N PHE A 23 -2.89 -24.02 -5.96
CA PHE A 23 -3.79 -24.15 -4.82
C PHE A 23 -5.17 -23.56 -5.12
N ASP A 24 -6.22 -24.23 -4.63
CA ASP A 24 -7.63 -23.84 -4.75
C ASP A 24 -8.22 -23.39 -3.41
N TRP A 25 -7.36 -22.91 -2.50
CA TRP A 25 -7.81 -22.37 -1.22
C TRP A 25 -8.71 -21.15 -1.41
N PRO A 26 -9.69 -20.96 -0.51
CA PRO A 26 -10.43 -19.71 -0.49
C PRO A 26 -9.43 -18.56 -0.30
N GLU A 27 -9.68 -17.44 -1.00
CA GLU A 27 -8.91 -16.24 -0.75
C GLU A 27 -9.04 -15.86 0.74
N PRO A 28 -7.93 -15.47 1.40
CA PRO A 28 -8.00 -15.02 2.77
C PRO A 28 -8.92 -13.80 2.87
N GLU A 29 -9.61 -13.67 4.00
CA GLU A 29 -10.44 -12.49 4.24
C GLU A 29 -9.55 -11.25 4.27
N ARG A 30 -9.81 -10.32 3.35
CA ARG A 30 -9.12 -9.04 3.31
C ARG A 30 -9.69 -8.13 4.39
N VAL A 31 -8.96 -7.98 5.48
CA VAL A 31 -9.24 -6.96 6.50
C VAL A 31 -8.53 -5.67 6.09
N ILE A 32 -9.30 -4.59 5.90
CA ILE A 32 -8.77 -3.25 5.63
C ILE A 32 -9.16 -2.39 6.81
N ASP A 33 -8.18 -2.04 7.65
CA ASP A 33 -8.39 -1.12 8.75
C ASP A 33 -8.56 0.32 8.25
N ASP A 34 -9.13 1.19 9.09
CA ASP A 34 -9.18 2.62 8.82
C ASP A 34 -7.76 3.19 8.64
N PRO A 35 -7.57 4.16 7.73
CA PRO A 35 -6.27 4.77 7.55
C PRO A 35 -5.80 5.45 8.84
N PRO A 36 -4.49 5.41 9.14
CA PRO A 36 -3.94 6.13 10.28
C PRO A 36 -4.16 7.64 10.12
N ARG A 37 -4.03 8.36 11.25
CA ARG A 37 -4.05 9.82 11.19
C ARG A 37 -2.83 10.33 10.42
N PRO A 38 -2.97 11.45 9.68
CA PRO A 38 -1.82 12.09 9.04
C PRO A 38 -0.78 12.58 10.06
N GLU A 39 0.49 12.52 9.66
CA GLU A 39 1.65 13.00 10.40
C GLU A 39 2.40 14.02 9.53
N LEU A 40 3.17 14.92 10.15
CA LEU A 40 3.94 15.96 9.44
C LEU A 40 5.37 16.04 9.96
N TYR A 41 6.33 15.73 9.09
CA TYR A 41 7.76 15.79 9.42
C TYR A 41 8.49 16.84 8.60
N ASN A 42 9.58 17.36 9.16
CA ASN A 42 10.53 18.21 8.44
C ASN A 42 11.82 17.43 8.22
N ILE A 43 11.94 16.77 7.07
CA ILE A 43 13.05 15.85 6.74
C ILE A 43 14.44 16.53 6.80
N ALA A 44 14.52 17.85 6.60
CA ALA A 44 15.79 18.57 6.69
C ALA A 44 16.32 18.64 8.13
N ASP A 45 15.41 18.75 9.11
CA ASP A 45 15.73 18.89 10.52
C ASP A 45 15.53 17.59 11.31
N ASP A 46 14.69 16.68 10.80
CA ASP A 46 14.34 15.38 11.37
C ASP A 46 14.36 14.26 10.29
N PRO A 47 15.56 13.79 9.89
CA PRO A 47 15.69 12.79 8.82
C PRO A 47 15.19 11.39 9.19
N LEU A 48 14.99 11.13 10.48
CA LEU A 48 14.53 9.83 11.00
C LEU A 48 13.04 9.85 11.38
N GLU A 49 12.34 10.97 11.14
CA GLU A 49 10.89 11.12 11.36
C GLU A 49 10.49 10.80 12.82
N GLU A 50 11.30 11.22 13.78
CA GLU A 50 11.08 10.95 15.20
C GLU A 50 10.08 11.93 15.84
N HIS A 51 9.83 13.09 15.23
CA HIS A 51 9.06 14.19 15.81
C HIS A 51 7.92 14.65 14.89
N ASP A 52 6.70 14.19 15.16
CA ASP A 52 5.50 14.61 14.43
C ASP A 52 5.11 16.06 14.79
N LEU A 53 5.08 16.93 13.77
CA LEU A 53 4.73 18.35 13.84
C LEU A 53 3.27 18.63 13.46
N TRP A 54 2.44 17.61 13.23
CA TRP A 54 1.06 17.79 12.78
C TRP A 54 0.26 18.75 13.67
N HIS A 55 0.38 18.58 14.99
CA HIS A 55 -0.31 19.40 15.98
C HIS A 55 0.24 20.83 16.09
N GLU A 56 1.52 21.04 15.77
CA GLU A 56 2.18 22.34 15.80
C GLU A 56 1.93 23.15 14.53
N HIS A 57 1.73 22.47 13.39
CA HIS A 57 1.55 23.09 12.08
C HIS A 57 0.34 22.53 11.29
N PRO A 58 -0.88 22.54 11.87
CA PRO A 58 -2.03 21.84 11.29
C PRO A 58 -2.48 22.43 9.95
N GLN A 59 -2.31 23.74 9.72
CA GLN A 59 -2.66 24.36 8.43
C GLN A 59 -1.71 23.93 7.31
N ARG A 60 -0.42 23.74 7.64
CA ARG A 60 0.58 23.26 6.68
C ARG A 60 0.32 21.78 6.35
N GLY A 61 0.05 20.97 7.37
CA GLY A 61 -0.33 19.57 7.20
C GLY A 61 -1.58 19.42 6.33
N ALA A 62 -2.65 20.16 6.64
CA ALA A 62 -3.90 20.12 5.86
C ALA A 62 -3.70 20.55 4.39
N LYS A 63 -2.87 21.58 4.14
CA LYS A 63 -2.54 21.98 2.76
C LYS A 63 -1.84 20.86 2.01
N LEU A 64 -0.79 20.27 2.59
CA LEU A 64 -0.01 19.21 1.95
C LEU A 64 -0.86 17.96 1.70
N LEU A 65 -1.74 17.62 2.65
CA LEU A 65 -2.70 16.51 2.49
C LEU A 65 -3.64 16.76 1.31
N ASN A 66 -4.21 17.96 1.20
CA ASN A 66 -5.07 18.32 0.06
C ASN A 66 -4.28 18.30 -1.26
N ASP A 67 -3.03 18.77 -1.28
CA ASP A 67 -2.19 18.70 -2.49
C ASP A 67 -1.95 17.23 -2.92
N LEU A 68 -1.73 16.32 -1.96
CA LEU A 68 -1.60 14.89 -2.20
C LEU A 68 -2.89 14.26 -2.75
N GLU A 69 -4.04 14.56 -2.15
CA GLU A 69 -5.35 14.05 -2.58
C GLU A 69 -5.69 14.50 -4.01
N ASN A 70 -5.44 15.77 -4.34
CA ASN A 70 -5.68 16.29 -5.68
C ASN A 70 -4.78 15.63 -6.74
N TRP A 71 -3.51 15.40 -6.42
CA TRP A 71 -2.60 14.68 -7.30
C TRP A 71 -3.04 13.23 -7.50
N PHE A 72 -3.48 12.56 -6.43
CA PHE A 72 -3.98 11.18 -6.52
C PHE A 72 -5.21 11.09 -7.43
N ASP A 73 -6.17 12.01 -7.28
CA ASP A 73 -7.37 12.09 -8.13
C ASP A 73 -7.04 12.36 -9.61
N GLU A 74 -5.97 13.10 -9.88
CA GLU A 74 -5.46 13.30 -11.24
C GLU A 74 -4.90 12.00 -11.82
N VAL A 75 -4.01 11.32 -11.09
CA VAL A 75 -3.41 10.05 -11.50
C VAL A 75 -4.49 8.97 -11.73
N GLU A 76 -5.46 8.86 -10.83
CA GLU A 76 -6.55 7.88 -10.96
C GLU A 76 -7.45 8.18 -12.17
N ARG A 77 -7.65 9.46 -12.49
CA ARG A 77 -8.38 9.87 -13.69
C ARG A 77 -7.63 9.47 -14.94
N GLU A 78 -6.32 9.69 -15.00
CA GLU A 78 -5.48 9.22 -16.11
C GLU A 78 -5.53 7.70 -16.24
N ARG A 79 -5.37 6.96 -15.12
CA ARG A 79 -5.43 5.48 -15.11
C ARG A 79 -6.74 4.94 -15.65
N ARG A 80 -7.87 5.59 -15.35
CA ARG A 80 -9.19 5.19 -15.87
C ARG A 80 -9.35 5.36 -17.38
N THR A 81 -8.44 6.09 -18.04
CA THR A 81 -8.45 6.20 -19.51
C THR A 81 -7.75 5.03 -20.21
N ILE A 82 -7.01 4.20 -19.47
CA ILE A 82 -6.31 3.04 -20.01
C ILE A 82 -7.30 1.89 -20.19
N PRO A 83 -7.44 1.32 -21.41
CA PRO A 83 -8.27 0.16 -21.67
C PRO A 83 -7.93 -1.05 -20.77
N ASP A 84 -8.94 -1.84 -20.41
CA ASP A 84 -8.77 -2.98 -19.50
C ASP A 84 -7.81 -4.07 -20.02
N ASP A 85 -7.64 -4.20 -21.34
CA ASP A 85 -6.71 -5.17 -21.96
C ASP A 85 -5.24 -4.72 -21.88
N GLU A 86 -4.98 -3.42 -21.81
CA GLU A 86 -3.66 -2.82 -21.56
C GLU A 86 -3.34 -2.63 -20.06
N ARG A 87 -4.35 -2.82 -19.19
CA ARG A 87 -4.23 -2.67 -17.73
C ARG A 87 -3.53 -3.86 -17.04
N ILE A 88 -3.33 -4.98 -17.75
CA ILE A 88 -2.66 -6.20 -17.27
C ILE A 88 -1.25 -6.27 -17.86
N GLY A 89 -0.34 -5.49 -17.28
CA GLY A 89 1.08 -5.53 -17.57
C GLY A 89 1.90 -5.55 -16.29
N VAL A 90 1.58 -6.46 -15.36
CA VAL A 90 2.41 -6.83 -14.19
C VAL A 90 2.34 -8.34 -14.00
#